data_AF-A0A932K3C3-F1
#
_entry.id   AF-A0A932K3C3-F1
#
_cell.length_a   1.000
_cell.length_b   1.000
_cell.length_c   1.000
_cell.angle_alpha   90.00
_cell.angle_beta   90.00
_cell.angle_gamma   90.00
#
_symmetry.space_group_name_H-M   'P 1'
#
loop_
_entity.id
_entity.type
_entity.pdbx_description
1 polymer ?
#
loop_
_entity_poly.entity_id
_entity_poly.type
_entity_poly.pdbx_seq_one_letter_code
_entity_poly.pdbx_strand_id
1 'polypeptide(L)'
;MSAFDLDQLKQRLDQIRRPLQFAARQNFAKLAVVQDLEARVLEWLDAARSLQLPPPIAANLDACRRLFTGFDHADPVTKRTAIATALGRLDHLMAFLEGDASAEAEPSPAGSDEEDSAQVQNASPVPRESPNVLTQPIQFVKGVGPQRAQALKRLGIQTIGDALALLPRRYEDRTNLKTIARLETGAQETFQGTMLVSGVSRTGRGRRLYEVIVGDATGTIRCLWFQFHEHYMRQRYKTGQHVIVTGEIRQNPYHGYRKEVHHPDLELIDADEHDPLHVGRIVPVYPATEGMHQKTLRTILKRVVDEYADEVPDGLPAALQERLRLMPASQALRGAHSPSPGVDLEALNTWSSPAHRRLIFEEFFLLELGLALRHRDTTLEERGTAYRGTGELVSRLRARLSFQLTSAQERVLEEIFEDMRRSH
;
A
#
# COMPACT_ATOMS: atom_id res chain seq x y z
N MET A 1 26.37 -35.40 -7.21
CA MET A 1 26.21 -35.72 -5.78
C MET A 1 25.40 -37.00 -5.69
N SER A 2 25.78 -37.99 -4.86
CA SER A 2 24.99 -39.22 -4.75
C SER A 2 23.66 -38.93 -4.03
N ALA A 3 22.62 -39.74 -4.25
CA ALA A 3 21.34 -39.58 -3.56
C ALA A 3 21.49 -39.68 -2.02
N PHE A 4 22.45 -40.48 -1.56
CA PHE A 4 22.80 -40.60 -0.14
C PHE A 4 23.43 -39.32 0.43
N ASP A 5 24.31 -38.66 -0.33
CA ASP A 5 24.93 -37.40 0.08
C ASP A 5 23.93 -36.23 0.09
N LEU A 6 22.91 -36.28 -0.78
CA LEU A 6 21.83 -35.30 -0.84
C LEU A 6 20.95 -35.31 0.41
N ASP A 7 20.53 -36.50 0.85
CA ASP A 7 19.70 -36.62 2.06
C ASP A 7 20.49 -36.28 3.33
N GLN A 8 21.78 -36.65 3.39
CA GLN A 8 22.65 -36.22 4.49
C GLN A 8 22.86 -34.70 4.52
N LEU A 9 23.03 -34.06 3.36
CA LEU A 9 23.15 -32.61 3.28
C LEU A 9 21.87 -31.92 3.76
N LYS A 10 20.69 -32.35 3.31
CA LYS A 10 19.40 -31.82 3.76
C LYS A 10 19.25 -31.92 5.28
N GLN A 11 19.60 -33.07 5.86
CA GLN A 11 19.54 -33.28 7.30
C GLN A 11 20.47 -32.33 8.08
N ARG A 12 21.69 -32.09 7.58
CA ARG A 12 22.65 -31.16 8.21
C ARG A 12 22.23 -29.70 8.09
N LEU A 13 21.67 -29.29 6.95
CA LEU A 13 21.12 -27.94 6.77
C LEU A 13 19.96 -27.66 7.73
N ASP A 14 19.07 -28.64 7.93
CA ASP A 14 17.95 -28.51 8.85
C ASP A 14 18.39 -28.41 10.32
N GLN A 15 19.48 -29.10 10.69
CA GLN A 15 20.10 -28.99 12.02
C GLN A 15 20.65 -27.59 12.30
N ILE A 16 21.21 -26.93 11.30
CA ILE A 16 21.69 -25.54 11.40
C ILE A 16 20.51 -24.55 11.45
N ARG A 17 19.49 -24.79 10.62
CA ARG A 17 18.36 -23.88 10.42
C ARG A 17 17.48 -23.75 11.67
N ARG A 18 17.19 -24.84 12.37
CA ARG A 18 16.24 -24.85 13.50
C ARG A 18 16.64 -23.91 14.65
N PRO A 19 17.89 -23.89 15.14
CA PRO A 19 18.33 -22.96 16.19
C PRO A 19 18.31 -21.51 15.73
N LEU A 20 18.65 -21.24 14.47
CA LEU A 20 18.59 -19.89 13.89
C LEU A 20 17.16 -19.37 13.77
N GLN A 21 16.22 -20.23 13.35
CA GLN A 21 14.79 -19.90 13.35
C GLN A 21 14.28 -19.64 14.76
N PHE A 22 14.72 -20.43 15.75
CA PHE A 22 14.37 -20.21 17.14
C PHE A 22 14.88 -18.85 17.65
N ALA A 23 16.11 -18.48 17.31
CA ALA A 23 16.70 -17.19 17.66
C ALA A 23 15.99 -16.01 16.96
N ALA A 24 15.46 -16.21 15.75
CA ALA A 24 14.73 -15.19 14.99
C ALA A 24 13.25 -14.99 15.42
N ARG A 25 12.67 -15.92 16.19
CA ARG A 25 11.27 -15.83 16.64
C ARG A 25 10.99 -14.58 17.47
N GLN A 26 9.75 -14.09 17.38
CA GLN A 26 9.26 -12.93 18.13
C GLN A 26 10.18 -11.71 17.97
N ASN A 27 10.62 -11.44 16.73
CA ASN A 27 11.49 -10.31 16.40
C ASN A 27 12.82 -10.32 17.18
N PHE A 28 13.46 -11.49 17.26
CA PHE A 28 14.72 -11.72 17.99
C PHE A 28 14.65 -11.52 19.51
N ALA A 29 13.45 -11.56 20.11
CA ALA A 29 13.27 -11.43 21.57
C ALA A 29 14.00 -12.53 22.37
N LYS A 30 14.28 -13.68 21.75
CA LYS A 30 14.98 -14.82 22.36
C LYS A 30 16.49 -14.84 22.13
N LEU A 31 17.02 -13.88 21.38
CA LEU A 31 18.44 -13.84 21.03
C LEU A 31 19.37 -13.74 22.25
N ALA A 32 18.92 -13.06 23.31
CA ALA A 32 19.68 -12.94 24.56
C ALA A 32 19.69 -14.23 25.42
N VAL A 33 18.82 -15.21 25.11
CA VAL A 33 18.65 -16.46 25.86
C VAL A 33 19.48 -17.60 25.25
N VAL A 34 19.89 -17.45 23.99
CA VAL A 34 20.66 -18.47 23.27
C VAL A 34 22.15 -18.21 23.47
N GLN A 35 22.80 -19.04 24.28
CA GLN A 35 24.25 -19.02 24.50
C GLN A 35 24.96 -20.02 23.57
N ASP A 36 26.22 -19.73 23.25
CA ASP A 36 27.11 -20.56 22.43
C ASP A 36 26.56 -20.88 21.03
N LEU A 37 25.88 -19.91 20.41
CA LEU A 37 25.32 -20.10 19.07
C LEU A 37 26.44 -20.15 18.01
N GLU A 38 27.50 -19.36 18.18
CA GLU A 38 28.66 -19.32 17.29
C GLU A 38 29.32 -20.70 17.17
N ALA A 39 29.81 -21.26 18.28
CA ALA A 39 30.57 -22.51 18.29
C ALA A 39 29.78 -23.66 17.65
N ARG A 40 28.49 -23.73 17.94
CA ARG A 40 27.62 -24.82 17.52
C ARG A 40 27.18 -24.71 16.05
N VAL A 41 26.96 -23.49 15.55
CA VAL A 41 26.68 -23.27 14.12
C VAL A 41 27.93 -23.53 13.28
N LEU A 42 29.12 -23.14 13.75
CA LEU A 42 30.38 -23.42 13.06
C LEU A 42 30.66 -24.93 12.98
N GLU A 43 30.45 -25.67 14.07
CA GLU A 43 30.60 -27.14 14.09
C GLU A 43 29.70 -27.82 13.05
N TRP A 44 28.43 -27.43 12.96
CA TRP A 44 27.50 -28.00 11.99
C TRP A 44 27.80 -27.60 10.54
N LEU A 45 28.30 -26.38 10.32
CA LEU A 45 28.73 -25.93 8.99
C LEU A 45 29.97 -26.70 8.53
N ASP A 46 30.96 -26.90 9.41
CA ASP A 46 32.16 -27.68 9.10
C ASP A 46 31.80 -29.16 8.86
N ALA A 47 30.85 -29.71 9.64
CA ALA A 47 30.26 -31.01 9.37
C ALA A 47 29.61 -31.03 7.97
N ALA A 48 28.72 -30.09 7.62
CA ALA A 48 28.12 -30.05 6.29
C ALA A 48 29.18 -29.96 5.17
N ARG A 49 30.25 -29.19 5.38
CA ARG A 49 31.35 -29.00 4.44
C ARG A 49 32.22 -30.23 4.20
N SER A 50 32.22 -31.20 5.11
CA SER A 50 32.95 -32.47 4.97
C SER A 50 32.41 -33.40 3.87
N LEU A 51 31.20 -33.12 3.34
CA LEU A 51 30.62 -33.84 2.20
C LEU A 51 31.26 -33.37 0.87
N GLN A 52 31.24 -34.24 -0.15
CA GLN A 52 31.64 -33.85 -1.51
C GLN A 52 30.54 -33.03 -2.18
N LEU A 53 30.60 -31.71 -1.96
CA LEU A 53 29.58 -30.76 -2.40
C LEU A 53 29.94 -30.10 -3.74
N PRO A 54 28.95 -29.84 -4.61
CA PRO A 54 29.11 -28.95 -5.75
C PRO A 54 29.65 -27.57 -5.33
N PRO A 55 30.47 -26.90 -6.17
CA PRO A 55 31.01 -25.57 -5.89
C PRO A 55 29.99 -24.52 -5.39
N PRO A 56 28.77 -24.42 -5.94
CA PRO A 56 27.82 -23.39 -5.48
C PRO A 56 27.29 -23.64 -4.06
N ILE A 57 27.04 -24.90 -3.72
CA ILE A 57 26.58 -25.29 -2.38
C ILE A 57 27.70 -25.08 -1.36
N ALA A 58 28.92 -25.47 -1.72
CA ALA A 58 30.12 -25.24 -0.94
C ALA A 58 30.35 -23.74 -0.64
N ALA A 59 30.25 -22.88 -1.66
CA ALA A 59 30.42 -21.44 -1.52
C ALA A 59 29.38 -20.81 -0.57
N ASN A 60 28.12 -21.29 -0.62
CA ASN A 60 27.07 -20.82 0.27
C ASN A 60 27.31 -21.22 1.74
N LEU A 61 27.79 -22.44 2.00
CA LEU A 61 28.17 -22.87 3.36
C LEU A 61 29.36 -22.05 3.90
N ASP A 62 30.37 -21.81 3.07
CA ASP A 62 31.53 -21.00 3.42
C ASP A 62 31.13 -19.54 3.70
N ALA A 63 30.16 -18.99 2.97
CA ALA A 63 29.58 -17.67 3.22
C ALA A 63 28.81 -17.63 4.54
N CYS A 64 28.01 -18.64 4.86
CA CYS A 64 27.34 -18.75 6.17
C CYS A 64 28.36 -18.82 7.31
N ARG A 65 29.47 -19.55 7.15
CA ARG A 65 30.53 -19.66 8.16
C ARG A 65 31.14 -18.30 8.52
N ARG A 66 31.36 -17.43 7.53
CA ARG A 66 31.89 -16.07 7.76
C ARG A 66 30.96 -15.20 8.60
N LEU A 67 29.64 -15.37 8.45
CA LEU A 67 28.64 -14.60 9.22
C LEU A 67 28.63 -14.95 10.71
N PHE A 68 29.07 -16.15 11.07
CA PHE A 68 29.09 -16.60 12.47
C PHE A 68 30.46 -16.48 13.14
N THR A 69 31.51 -16.12 12.41
CA THR A 69 32.85 -15.91 12.99
C THR A 69 32.87 -14.62 13.82
N GLY A 70 33.10 -14.70 15.13
CA GLY A 70 33.03 -13.56 16.05
C GLY A 70 31.60 -13.14 16.42
N PHE A 71 30.60 -13.96 16.11
CA PHE A 71 29.19 -13.67 16.32
C PHE A 71 28.84 -13.41 17.78
N ASP A 72 29.36 -14.20 18.73
CA ASP A 72 28.97 -14.08 20.14
C ASP A 72 29.41 -12.74 20.75
N HIS A 73 30.43 -12.11 20.16
CA HIS A 73 31.00 -10.81 20.58
C HIS A 73 30.46 -9.62 19.78
N ALA A 74 29.66 -9.86 18.75
CA ALA A 74 29.10 -8.81 17.90
C ALA A 74 27.94 -8.04 18.56
N ASP A 75 27.69 -6.82 18.09
CA ASP A 75 26.58 -6.00 18.57
C ASP A 75 25.21 -6.59 18.16
N PRO A 76 24.11 -6.21 18.83
CA PRO A 76 22.79 -6.79 18.57
C PRO A 76 22.26 -6.58 17.14
N VAL A 77 22.68 -5.53 16.43
CA VAL A 77 22.26 -5.28 15.05
C VAL A 77 22.99 -6.26 14.14
N THR A 78 24.31 -6.38 14.30
CA THR A 78 25.12 -7.35 13.54
C THR A 78 24.65 -8.79 13.75
N LYS A 79 24.31 -9.18 14.98
CA LYS A 79 23.75 -10.50 15.28
C LYS A 79 22.44 -10.78 14.55
N ARG A 80 21.53 -9.80 14.49
CA ARG A 80 20.24 -9.94 13.78
C ARG A 80 20.45 -10.06 12.27
N THR A 81 21.33 -9.24 11.72
CA THR A 81 21.66 -9.26 10.30
C THR A 81 22.31 -10.58 9.89
N ALA A 82 23.25 -11.09 10.68
CA ALA A 82 23.91 -12.38 10.44
C ALA A 82 22.91 -13.55 10.47
N ILE A 83 22.02 -13.61 11.47
CA ILE A 83 20.98 -14.66 11.54
C ILE A 83 20.01 -14.57 10.35
N ALA A 84 19.53 -13.36 10.02
CA ALA A 84 18.58 -13.18 8.92
C ALA A 84 19.21 -13.56 7.56
N THR A 85 20.46 -13.16 7.34
CA THR A 85 21.20 -13.47 6.12
C THR A 85 21.49 -14.97 6.00
N ALA A 86 21.88 -15.62 7.09
CA ALA A 86 22.11 -17.05 7.12
C ALA A 86 20.83 -17.87 6.89
N LEU A 87 19.70 -17.47 7.49
CA LEU A 87 18.41 -18.12 7.26
C LEU A 87 17.98 -18.03 5.80
N GLY A 88 18.06 -16.84 5.18
CA GLY A 88 17.72 -16.67 3.77
C GLY A 88 18.59 -17.53 2.85
N ARG A 89 19.89 -17.64 3.14
CA ARG A 89 20.81 -18.51 2.40
C ARG A 89 20.46 -19.99 2.54
N LEU A 90 20.20 -20.45 3.76
CA LEU A 90 19.85 -21.85 4.04
C LEU A 90 18.49 -22.23 3.46
N ASP A 91 17.50 -21.32 3.52
CA ASP A 91 16.17 -21.53 2.93
C ASP A 91 16.26 -21.66 1.40
N HIS A 92 17.03 -20.79 0.74
CA HIS A 92 17.26 -20.85 -0.69
C HIS A 92 18.00 -22.13 -1.11
N LEU A 93 18.99 -22.55 -0.33
CA LEU A 93 19.74 -23.77 -0.58
C LEU A 93 18.85 -25.01 -0.39
N MET A 94 17.98 -25.03 0.62
CA MET A 94 16.98 -26.10 0.80
C MET A 94 16.00 -26.17 -0.38
N ALA A 95 15.46 -25.03 -0.82
CA ALA A 95 14.55 -24.98 -1.98
C ALA A 95 15.24 -25.47 -3.28
N PHE A 96 16.50 -25.09 -3.49
CA PHE A 96 17.32 -25.59 -4.60
C PHE A 96 17.49 -27.11 -4.57
N LEU A 97 17.74 -27.70 -3.39
CA LEU A 97 17.90 -29.15 -3.22
C LEU A 97 16.56 -29.92 -3.31
N GLU A 98 15.42 -29.25 -3.21
CA GLU A 98 14.08 -29.82 -3.34
C GLU A 98 13.56 -29.81 -4.79
N GLY A 99 14.29 -29.17 -5.71
CA GLY A 99 13.99 -29.20 -7.15
C GLY A 99 13.01 -28.12 -7.62
N ASP A 100 12.77 -27.08 -6.82
CA ASP A 100 12.03 -25.91 -7.26
C ASP A 100 12.91 -25.04 -8.16
N ALA A 101 12.56 -24.95 -9.44
CA ALA A 101 13.28 -24.24 -10.50
C ALA A 101 13.20 -22.70 -10.39
N SER A 102 13.22 -22.16 -9.17
CA SER A 102 13.19 -20.72 -8.86
C SER A 102 14.46 -20.22 -8.16
N ALA A 103 15.46 -21.08 -7.97
CA ALA A 103 16.59 -20.84 -7.09
C ALA A 103 17.94 -20.75 -7.83
N GLU A 104 18.04 -19.92 -8.86
CA GLU A 104 19.33 -19.48 -9.43
C GLU A 104 19.57 -18.00 -9.14
N ALA A 105 19.97 -17.69 -7.91
CA ALA A 105 20.75 -16.50 -7.59
C ALA A 105 21.56 -16.76 -6.32
N GLU A 106 22.86 -17.05 -6.46
CA GLU A 106 23.76 -17.05 -5.32
C GLU A 106 23.92 -15.65 -4.75
N PRO A 107 24.04 -15.48 -3.41
CA PRO A 107 24.41 -14.21 -2.83
C PRO A 107 25.92 -14.19 -2.51
N SER A 108 26.62 -13.11 -2.82
CA SER A 108 28.00 -12.85 -2.34
C SER A 108 28.27 -11.34 -2.22
N PRO A 109 29.25 -10.90 -1.40
CA PRO A 109 29.02 -9.91 -0.34
C PRO A 109 29.72 -8.57 -0.61
N ALA A 110 29.19 -7.48 -0.03
CA ALA A 110 29.98 -6.30 0.32
C ALA A 110 30.48 -6.53 1.76
N GLY A 111 31.74 -6.33 2.14
CA GLY A 111 32.84 -5.56 1.57
C GLY A 111 33.42 -4.73 2.73
N SER A 112 34.72 -4.83 2.97
CA SER A 112 35.48 -3.82 3.71
C SER A 112 36.86 -3.70 3.10
N ASP A 113 37.28 -2.45 2.96
CA ASP A 113 38.35 -1.91 2.11
C ASP A 113 39.76 -2.32 2.55
N GLU A 114 40.71 -2.34 1.59
CA GLU A 114 41.83 -1.39 1.53
C GLU A 114 42.79 -1.67 0.34
N GLU A 115 43.11 -0.59 -0.37
CA GLU A 115 44.34 -0.24 -1.12
C GLU A 115 45.07 -1.30 -1.97
N ASP A 116 45.15 -1.09 -3.30
CA ASP A 116 46.35 -0.58 -4.00
C ASP A 116 46.13 -0.55 -5.54
N SER A 117 46.86 0.37 -6.16
CA SER A 117 46.99 0.84 -7.54
C SER A 117 46.97 -0.17 -8.71
N ALA A 118 46.33 0.26 -9.81
CA ALA A 118 46.82 0.33 -11.20
C ALA A 118 45.79 -0.05 -12.30
N GLN A 119 45.47 0.94 -13.14
CA GLN A 119 45.11 0.89 -14.57
C GLN A 119 44.36 -0.35 -15.13
N VAL A 120 43.12 -0.19 -15.62
CA VAL A 120 42.65 -0.58 -16.98
C VAL A 120 41.35 0.18 -17.31
N GLN A 121 41.26 0.64 -18.56
CA GLN A 121 40.24 1.50 -19.15
C GLN A 121 38.97 0.76 -19.60
N ASN A 122 37.86 1.52 -19.65
CA ASN A 122 36.67 1.37 -20.49
C ASN A 122 35.80 0.09 -20.37
N ALA A 123 34.75 0.20 -19.54
CA ALA A 123 33.42 -0.33 -19.85
C ALA A 123 32.37 0.57 -19.18
N SER A 124 31.43 1.12 -19.95
CA SER A 124 30.29 1.87 -19.44
C SER A 124 29.50 1.01 -18.43
N PRO A 125 29.07 1.56 -17.28
CA PRO A 125 28.45 0.76 -16.23
C PRO A 125 27.00 0.40 -16.60
N VAL A 126 26.70 -0.89 -16.54
CA VAL A 126 25.32 -1.39 -16.38
C VAL A 126 24.78 -0.83 -15.06
N PRO A 127 23.56 -0.24 -15.02
CA PRO A 127 23.00 0.27 -13.77
C PRO A 127 22.85 -0.87 -12.77
N ARG A 128 23.47 -0.74 -11.59
CA ARG A 128 23.20 -1.61 -10.46
C ARG A 128 21.75 -1.34 -10.03
N GLU A 129 20.89 -2.35 -10.08
CA GLU A 129 19.51 -2.24 -9.59
C GLU A 129 19.54 -1.93 -8.09
N SER A 130 19.23 -0.67 -7.76
CA SER A 130 18.96 -0.24 -6.39
C SER A 130 17.78 -1.07 -5.84
N PRO A 131 17.77 -1.44 -4.54
CA PRO A 131 16.60 -2.05 -3.93
C PRO A 131 15.39 -1.13 -4.16
N ASN A 132 14.34 -1.66 -4.81
CA ASN A 132 13.17 -0.89 -5.21
C ASN A 132 12.54 -0.20 -3.99
N VAL A 133 12.73 1.12 -3.92
CA VAL A 133 12.31 1.97 -2.79
C VAL A 133 10.81 1.81 -2.52
N LEU A 134 10.01 1.56 -3.56
CA LEU A 134 8.56 1.40 -3.45
C LEU A 134 8.17 0.17 -2.62
N THR A 135 9.00 -0.88 -2.59
CA THR A 135 8.74 -2.10 -1.80
C THR A 135 9.16 -1.98 -0.33
N GLN A 136 9.81 -0.87 0.05
CA GLN A 136 10.24 -0.67 1.42
C GLN A 136 9.04 -0.55 2.37
N PRO A 137 9.12 -1.11 3.59
CA PRO A 137 8.07 -0.98 4.58
C PRO A 137 7.77 0.48 4.94
N ILE A 138 6.48 0.84 4.99
CA ILE A 138 6.01 2.21 5.26
C ILE A 138 6.49 2.76 6.61
N GLN A 139 6.85 1.89 7.55
CA GLN A 139 7.39 2.26 8.87
C GLN A 139 8.71 3.04 8.80
N PHE A 140 9.45 2.95 7.69
CA PHE A 140 10.71 3.67 7.52
C PHE A 140 10.50 5.12 7.05
N VAL A 141 9.29 5.46 6.59
CA VAL A 141 8.94 6.85 6.28
C VAL A 141 8.87 7.65 7.58
N LYS A 142 9.58 8.78 7.59
CA LYS A 142 9.62 9.69 8.74
C LYS A 142 8.20 10.02 9.20
N GLY A 143 7.94 9.88 10.50
CA GLY A 143 6.62 10.12 11.09
C GLY A 143 5.69 8.91 11.12
N VAL A 144 6.07 7.77 10.54
CA VAL A 144 5.34 6.50 10.61
C VAL A 144 6.00 5.57 11.62
N GLY A 145 5.76 5.82 12.93
CA GLY A 145 6.21 4.90 13.98
C GLY A 145 5.45 3.56 13.98
N PRO A 146 5.89 2.56 14.80
CA PRO A 146 5.31 1.21 14.81
C PRO A 146 3.78 1.18 15.00
N GLN A 147 3.24 2.05 15.85
CA GLN A 147 1.79 2.15 16.08
C GLN A 147 1.03 2.63 14.84
N ARG A 148 1.58 3.62 14.11
CA ARG A 148 0.98 4.15 12.87
C ARG A 148 1.12 3.14 11.74
N ALA A 149 2.26 2.45 11.64
CA ALA A 149 2.45 1.36 10.68
C ALA A 149 1.40 0.24 10.90
N GLN A 150 1.12 -0.14 12.15
CA GLN A 150 0.08 -1.13 12.45
C GLN A 150 -1.31 -0.66 12.03
N ALA A 151 -1.62 0.63 12.20
CA ALA A 151 -2.90 1.19 11.78
C ALA A 151 -3.01 1.32 10.25
N LEU A 152 -1.91 1.65 9.56
CA LEU A 152 -1.82 1.69 8.08
C LEU A 152 -1.97 0.29 7.49
N LYS A 153 -1.41 -0.72 8.14
CA LYS A 153 -1.58 -2.13 7.75
C LYS A 153 -3.04 -2.57 7.73
N ARG A 154 -3.89 -2.03 8.62
CA ARG A 154 -5.34 -2.30 8.59
C ARG A 154 -6.05 -1.67 7.39
N LEU A 155 -5.46 -0.65 6.76
CA LEU A 155 -5.90 -0.08 5.49
C LEU A 155 -5.30 -0.83 4.28
N GLY A 156 -4.55 -1.92 4.50
CA GLY A 156 -3.84 -2.65 3.46
C GLY A 156 -2.49 -2.02 3.07
N ILE A 157 -2.05 -0.97 3.77
CA ILE A 157 -0.81 -0.25 3.45
C ILE A 157 0.35 -0.84 4.24
N GLN A 158 1.28 -1.51 3.53
CA GLN A 158 2.48 -2.09 4.13
C GLN A 158 3.76 -1.48 3.57
N THR A 159 3.73 -1.02 2.32
CA THR A 159 4.88 -0.49 1.60
C THR A 159 4.70 0.98 1.21
N ILE A 160 5.77 1.62 0.74
CA ILE A 160 5.72 2.98 0.15
C ILE A 160 4.82 2.99 -1.10
N GLY A 161 4.92 1.97 -1.95
CA GLY A 161 4.06 1.80 -3.12
C GLY A 161 2.58 1.72 -2.76
N ASP A 162 2.22 0.95 -1.72
CA ASP A 162 0.83 0.87 -1.25
C ASP A 162 0.31 2.24 -0.77
N ALA A 163 1.17 3.03 -0.14
CA ALA A 163 0.81 4.37 0.33
C ALA A 163 0.61 5.35 -0.84
N LEU A 164 1.46 5.30 -1.86
CA LEU A 164 1.29 6.08 -3.10
C LEU A 164 0.01 5.69 -3.85
N ALA A 165 -0.40 4.43 -3.78
CA ALA A 165 -1.64 3.95 -4.39
C ALA A 165 -2.91 4.30 -3.58
N LEU A 166 -2.80 4.78 -2.34
CA LEU A 166 -3.95 5.17 -1.52
C LEU A 166 -4.51 6.53 -1.96
N LEU A 167 -5.28 6.53 -3.03
CA LEU A 167 -5.90 7.75 -3.54
C LEU A 167 -6.99 8.31 -2.60
N PRO A 168 -7.19 9.64 -2.58
CA PRO A 168 -8.30 10.27 -1.86
C PRO A 168 -9.66 9.79 -2.35
N ARG A 169 -10.62 9.62 -1.44
CA ARG A 169 -12.03 9.30 -1.77
C ARG A 169 -12.86 10.53 -2.14
N ARG A 170 -12.49 11.69 -1.60
CA ARG A 170 -13.10 12.98 -1.90
C ARG A 170 -12.11 14.10 -1.54
N TYR A 171 -12.48 15.32 -1.89
CA TYR A 171 -11.74 16.54 -1.61
C TYR A 171 -12.66 17.56 -0.95
N GLU A 172 -12.12 18.25 0.05
CA GLU A 172 -12.80 19.32 0.79
C GLU A 172 -12.13 20.65 0.48
N ASP A 173 -12.93 21.66 0.12
CA ASP A 173 -12.41 23.00 -0.05
C ASP A 173 -12.29 23.72 1.30
N ARG A 174 -11.05 24.05 1.67
CA ARG A 174 -10.71 24.83 2.86
C ARG A 174 -10.00 26.13 2.52
N THR A 175 -10.09 26.60 1.27
CA THR A 175 -9.56 27.90 0.86
C THR A 175 -10.38 29.05 1.47
N ASN A 176 -11.71 28.93 1.44
CA ASN A 176 -12.64 29.95 1.90
C ASN A 176 -13.61 29.38 2.95
N LEU A 177 -13.13 29.25 4.19
CA LEU A 177 -13.97 28.77 5.29
C LEU A 177 -15.13 29.75 5.54
N LYS A 178 -16.37 29.24 5.53
CA LYS A 178 -17.55 30.05 5.84
C LYS A 178 -17.54 30.42 7.32
N THR A 179 -18.04 31.61 7.65
CA THR A 179 -18.35 31.97 9.05
C THR A 179 -19.61 31.23 9.50
N ILE A 180 -19.75 31.02 10.82
CA ILE A 180 -20.87 30.25 11.40
C ILE A 180 -22.23 30.83 11.01
N ALA A 181 -22.36 32.15 10.91
CA ALA A 181 -23.58 32.80 10.47
C ALA A 181 -23.98 32.44 9.02
N ARG A 182 -23.00 32.24 8.13
CA ARG A 182 -23.20 31.99 6.69
C ARG A 182 -23.41 30.52 6.33
N LEU A 183 -23.38 29.61 7.31
CA LEU A 183 -23.62 28.18 7.10
C LEU A 183 -25.04 27.92 6.58
N GLU A 184 -25.18 27.03 5.60
CA GLU A 184 -26.46 26.68 4.99
C GLU A 184 -27.00 25.36 5.55
N THR A 185 -28.25 25.35 6.00
CA THR A 185 -28.90 24.14 6.54
C THR A 185 -29.12 23.12 5.42
N GLY A 186 -28.83 21.85 5.68
CA GLY A 186 -28.98 20.74 4.74
C GLY A 186 -27.77 20.51 3.84
N ALA A 187 -26.76 21.37 3.90
CA ALA A 187 -25.51 21.23 3.18
C ALA A 187 -24.39 20.66 4.07
N GLN A 188 -23.43 19.98 3.44
CA GLN A 188 -22.16 19.64 4.08
C GLN A 188 -21.23 20.85 3.98
N GLU A 189 -20.85 21.41 5.12
CA GLU A 189 -20.08 22.65 5.18
C GLU A 189 -18.84 22.49 6.06
N THR A 190 -17.84 23.32 5.78
CA THR A 190 -16.59 23.39 6.55
C THR A 190 -16.37 24.80 7.08
N PHE A 191 -16.17 24.92 8.39
CA PHE A 191 -15.99 26.21 9.06
C PHE A 191 -14.96 26.13 10.19
N GLN A 192 -14.44 27.29 10.59
CA GLN A 192 -13.48 27.43 11.68
C GLN A 192 -14.10 28.17 12.85
N GLY A 193 -13.67 27.82 14.06
CA GLY A 193 -13.95 28.61 15.25
C GLY A 193 -13.12 28.19 16.45
N THR A 194 -13.48 28.76 17.59
CA THR A 194 -12.87 28.45 18.89
C THR A 194 -13.83 27.59 19.69
N MET A 195 -13.30 26.54 20.30
CA MET A 195 -14.06 25.66 21.19
C MET A 195 -14.40 26.40 22.49
N LEU A 196 -15.67 26.76 22.68
CA LEU A 196 -16.16 27.46 23.86
C LEU A 196 -16.54 26.49 24.98
N VAL A 197 -17.12 25.35 24.61
CA VAL A 197 -17.56 24.30 25.56
C VAL A 197 -17.16 22.95 25.00
N SER A 198 -16.75 22.04 25.88
CA SER A 198 -16.44 20.64 25.55
C SER A 198 -16.76 19.76 26.75
N GLY A 199 -17.66 18.78 26.59
CA GLY A 199 -18.00 17.87 27.68
C GLY A 199 -19.16 16.93 27.41
N VAL A 200 -19.42 16.04 28.37
CA VAL A 200 -20.59 15.17 28.32
C VAL A 200 -21.82 15.93 28.82
N SER A 201 -22.85 15.95 27.99
CA SER A 201 -24.17 16.50 28.30
C SER A 201 -25.23 15.39 28.27
N ARG A 202 -26.43 15.69 28.77
CA ARG A 202 -27.58 14.78 28.75
C ARG A 202 -28.73 15.45 28.02
N THR A 203 -29.37 14.71 27.13
CA THR A 203 -30.62 15.15 26.50
C THR A 203 -31.74 15.22 27.54
N GLY A 204 -32.84 15.92 27.23
CA GLY A 204 -34.03 15.95 28.08
C GLY A 204 -34.64 14.57 28.37
N ARG A 205 -34.30 13.55 27.56
CA ARG A 205 -34.69 12.13 27.76
C ARG A 205 -33.62 11.30 28.50
N GLY A 206 -32.62 11.96 29.10
CA GLY A 206 -31.56 11.30 29.90
C GLY A 206 -30.45 10.61 29.11
N ARG A 207 -30.51 10.57 27.77
CA ARG A 207 -29.44 9.98 26.94
C ARG A 207 -28.18 10.85 27.00
N ARG A 208 -27.03 10.20 27.21
CA ARG A 208 -25.72 10.85 27.21
C ARG A 208 -25.30 11.21 25.78
N LEU A 209 -24.72 12.38 25.61
CA LEU A 209 -24.05 12.80 24.39
C LEU A 209 -22.78 13.57 24.73
N TYR A 210 -21.82 13.60 23.82
CA TYR A 210 -20.71 14.55 23.91
C TYR A 210 -21.09 15.81 23.14
N GLU A 211 -20.91 16.96 23.78
CA GLU A 211 -21.24 18.26 23.24
C GLU A 211 -19.98 19.11 23.17
N VAL A 212 -19.76 19.68 21.99
CA VAL A 212 -18.76 20.72 21.75
C VAL A 212 -19.49 21.94 21.19
N ILE A 213 -19.30 23.11 21.80
CA ILE A 213 -19.83 24.37 21.25
C ILE A 213 -18.65 25.12 20.64
N VAL A 214 -18.75 25.41 19.35
CA VAL A 214 -17.76 26.17 18.60
C VAL A 214 -18.32 27.56 18.33
N GLY A 215 -17.51 28.59 18.54
CA GLY A 215 -17.88 29.98 18.29
C GLY A 215 -16.86 30.73 17.45
N ASP A 216 -17.35 31.68 16.66
CA ASP A 216 -16.57 32.67 15.92
C ASP A 216 -17.12 34.07 16.21
N ALA A 217 -16.63 35.09 15.49
CA ALA A 217 -17.11 36.47 15.65
C ALA A 217 -18.59 36.66 15.25
N THR A 218 -19.20 35.70 14.55
CA THR A 218 -20.54 35.80 13.96
C THR A 218 -21.60 34.96 14.67
N GLY A 219 -21.21 33.97 15.48
CA GLY A 219 -22.14 33.17 16.26
C GLY A 219 -21.53 31.92 16.88
N THR A 220 -22.41 31.01 17.30
CA THR A 220 -22.04 29.72 17.89
C THR A 220 -22.83 28.58 17.28
N ILE A 221 -22.22 27.41 17.16
CA ILE A 221 -22.84 26.19 16.67
C ILE A 221 -22.50 25.00 17.56
N ARG A 222 -23.47 24.09 17.73
CA ARG A 222 -23.33 22.89 18.57
C ARG A 222 -22.88 21.71 17.72
N CYS A 223 -21.87 20.99 18.18
CA CYS A 223 -21.40 19.74 17.62
C CYS A 223 -21.72 18.61 18.60
N LEU A 224 -22.44 17.59 18.14
CA LEU A 224 -23.01 16.55 19.01
C LEU A 224 -22.57 15.15 18.55
N TRP A 225 -22.09 14.33 19.49
CA TRP A 225 -21.83 12.90 19.26
C TRP A 225 -22.74 12.07 20.17
N PHE A 226 -23.55 11.22 19.53
CA PHE A 226 -24.42 10.27 20.24
C PHE A 226 -23.71 8.96 20.58
N GLN A 227 -22.64 8.64 19.86
CA GLN A 227 -21.75 7.50 20.07
C GLN A 227 -20.31 8.01 20.14
N PHE A 228 -19.68 7.87 21.31
CA PHE A 228 -18.36 8.43 21.57
C PHE A 228 -17.61 7.69 22.69
N HIS A 229 -16.28 7.75 22.63
CA HIS A 229 -15.41 7.33 23.73
C HIS A 229 -15.06 8.55 24.61
N GLU A 230 -15.66 8.63 25.80
CA GLU A 230 -15.56 9.81 26.68
C GLU A 230 -14.12 10.19 27.01
N HIS A 231 -13.30 9.22 27.43
CA HIS A 231 -11.91 9.48 27.83
C HIS A 231 -11.11 10.13 26.70
N TYR A 232 -11.22 9.56 25.49
CA TYR A 232 -10.54 10.06 24.29
C TYR A 232 -11.01 11.48 23.92
N MET A 233 -12.32 11.70 23.89
CA MET A 233 -12.90 13.00 23.55
C MET A 233 -12.47 14.10 24.52
N ARG A 234 -12.55 13.84 25.84
CA ARG A 234 -12.12 14.80 26.88
C ARG A 234 -10.64 15.12 26.84
N GLN A 235 -9.80 14.13 26.51
CA GLN A 235 -8.36 14.35 26.42
C GLN A 235 -8.00 15.21 25.20
N ARG A 236 -8.69 15.00 24.07
CA ARG A 236 -8.40 15.64 22.80
C ARG A 236 -9.01 17.03 22.68
N TYR A 237 -10.30 17.17 22.99
CA TYR A 237 -11.09 18.38 22.74
C TYR A 237 -11.25 19.20 24.03
N LYS A 238 -10.47 20.27 24.12
CA LYS A 238 -10.40 21.17 25.27
C LYS A 238 -10.91 22.55 24.88
N THR A 239 -11.64 23.19 25.80
CA THR A 239 -12.04 24.60 25.67
C THR A 239 -10.83 25.49 25.39
N GLY A 240 -11.01 26.46 24.50
CA GLY A 240 -9.99 27.41 24.05
C GLY A 240 -9.24 26.98 22.79
N GLN A 241 -9.35 25.72 22.35
CA GLN A 241 -8.69 25.27 21.13
C GLN A 241 -9.36 25.83 19.86
N HIS A 242 -8.56 26.14 18.85
CA HIS A 242 -9.05 26.43 17.51
C HIS A 242 -9.31 25.13 16.74
N VAL A 243 -10.39 25.11 15.98
CA VAL A 243 -10.89 23.90 15.34
C VAL A 243 -11.49 24.24 13.98
N ILE A 244 -11.25 23.36 13.02
CA ILE A 244 -12.04 23.24 11.79
C ILE A 244 -13.05 22.12 12.00
N VAL A 245 -14.32 22.46 11.77
CA VAL A 245 -15.44 21.53 11.83
C VAL A 245 -15.91 21.29 10.40
N THR A 246 -16.10 20.02 10.05
CA THR A 246 -16.77 19.64 8.80
C THR A 246 -17.93 18.71 9.10
N GLY A 247 -19.09 19.00 8.52
CA GLY A 247 -20.25 18.13 8.65
C GLY A 247 -21.52 18.74 8.06
N GLU A 248 -22.59 17.95 8.07
CA GLU A 248 -23.91 18.38 7.62
C GLU A 248 -24.53 19.35 8.62
N ILE A 249 -24.84 20.56 8.17
CA ILE A 249 -25.46 21.57 9.01
C ILE A 249 -26.95 21.25 9.15
N ARG A 250 -27.35 20.95 10.37
CA ARG A 250 -28.74 20.68 10.72
C ARG A 250 -29.32 21.82 11.51
N GLN A 251 -30.64 21.96 11.43
CA GLN A 251 -31.37 22.89 12.24
C GLN A 251 -32.36 22.10 13.09
N ASN A 252 -32.34 22.31 14.40
CA ASN A 252 -33.21 21.58 15.30
C ASN A 252 -34.43 22.45 15.67
N PRO A 253 -35.64 22.11 15.19
CA PRO A 253 -36.85 22.88 15.48
C PRO A 253 -37.18 22.91 16.98
N TYR A 254 -36.82 21.85 17.71
CA TYR A 254 -37.12 21.68 19.14
C TYR A 254 -36.16 22.44 20.06
N HIS A 255 -35.05 22.96 19.54
CA HIS A 255 -34.08 23.77 20.28
C HIS A 255 -33.96 25.19 19.69
N GLY A 256 -35.10 25.79 19.35
CA GLY A 256 -35.18 27.19 18.92
C GLY A 256 -34.47 27.47 17.59
N TYR A 257 -34.52 26.53 16.64
CA TYR A 257 -33.94 26.67 15.30
C TYR A 257 -32.43 26.95 15.29
N ARG A 258 -31.72 26.56 16.36
CA ARG A 258 -30.26 26.67 16.40
C ARG A 258 -29.65 25.65 15.44
N LYS A 259 -28.59 26.09 14.76
CA LYS A 259 -27.76 25.21 13.92
C LYS A 259 -27.00 24.24 14.82
N GLU A 260 -26.93 22.99 14.41
CA GLU A 260 -26.15 21.94 15.05
C GLU A 260 -25.58 20.99 14.01
N VAL A 261 -24.50 20.30 14.36
CA VAL A 261 -23.84 19.32 13.50
C VAL A 261 -23.74 18.02 14.28
N HIS A 262 -24.23 16.93 13.69
CA HIS A 262 -24.20 15.61 14.32
C HIS A 262 -22.99 14.84 13.80
N HIS A 263 -22.21 14.28 14.72
CA HIS A 263 -20.98 13.54 14.43
C HIS A 263 -20.02 14.25 13.44
N PRO A 264 -19.73 15.56 13.62
CA PRO A 264 -18.79 16.22 12.72
C PRO A 264 -17.38 15.67 12.87
N ASP A 265 -16.60 15.86 11.81
CA ASP A 265 -15.15 15.74 11.86
C ASP A 265 -14.57 17.02 12.43
N LEU A 266 -13.85 16.90 13.57
CA LEU A 266 -13.09 18.00 14.16
C LEU A 266 -11.60 17.82 13.92
N GLU A 267 -11.01 18.88 13.41
CA GLU A 267 -9.57 18.99 13.27
C GLU A 267 -9.07 20.16 14.10
N LEU A 268 -8.15 19.87 15.02
CA LEU A 268 -7.52 20.89 15.85
C LEU A 268 -6.50 21.66 15.02
N ILE A 269 -6.61 22.98 15.05
CA ILE A 269 -5.61 23.90 14.54
C ILE A 269 -4.68 24.20 15.73
N ASP A 270 -3.39 23.91 15.58
CA ASP A 270 -2.41 24.26 16.59
C ASP A 270 -2.24 25.79 16.58
N ALA A 271 -2.32 26.42 17.76
CA ALA A 271 -2.40 27.88 17.88
C ALA A 271 -1.18 28.62 17.29
N ASP A 272 -0.04 27.92 17.22
CA ASP A 272 1.23 28.42 16.66
C ASP A 272 1.49 27.95 15.22
N GLU A 273 0.60 27.11 14.68
CA GLU A 273 0.78 26.46 13.38
C GLU A 273 -0.40 26.85 12.47
N HIS A 274 -0.24 27.94 11.72
CA HIS A 274 -0.94 28.08 10.44
C HIS A 274 -0.36 27.04 9.47
N ASP A 275 -0.58 25.76 9.75
CA ASP A 275 -0.09 24.68 8.90
C ASP A 275 -0.79 24.80 7.54
N PRO A 276 -0.05 25.21 6.49
CA PRO A 276 -0.65 25.43 5.18
C PRO A 276 -1.23 24.12 4.63
N LEU A 277 -0.84 22.96 5.14
CA LEU A 277 -1.28 21.65 4.68
C LEU A 277 -2.74 21.33 4.98
N HIS A 278 -3.36 22.04 5.93
CA HIS A 278 -4.70 21.71 6.44
C HIS A 278 -5.72 22.85 6.30
N VAL A 279 -5.26 24.06 5.98
CA VAL A 279 -6.07 25.29 5.88
C VAL A 279 -5.61 26.11 4.67
N GLY A 280 -6.53 26.80 3.99
CA GLY A 280 -6.20 27.68 2.86
C GLY A 280 -5.98 26.95 1.53
N ARG A 281 -6.40 25.69 1.42
CA ARG A 281 -6.31 24.88 0.19
C ARG A 281 -7.41 23.83 0.12
N ILE A 282 -7.54 23.21 -1.05
CA ILE A 282 -8.29 21.97 -1.20
C ILE A 282 -7.50 20.85 -0.50
N VAL A 283 -8.16 20.11 0.38
CA VAL A 283 -7.54 19.01 1.13
C VAL A 283 -8.15 17.67 0.73
N PRO A 284 -7.34 16.62 0.52
CA PRO A 284 -7.86 15.29 0.27
C PRO A 284 -8.42 14.65 1.55
N VAL A 285 -9.40 13.79 1.37
CA VAL A 285 -9.98 12.92 2.40
C VAL A 285 -9.77 11.47 2.02
N TYR A 286 -9.09 10.73 2.87
CA TYR A 286 -8.71 9.34 2.64
C TYR A 286 -9.67 8.36 3.33
N PRO A 287 -9.74 7.10 2.88
CA PRO A 287 -10.29 6.03 3.71
C PRO A 287 -9.53 5.98 5.05
N ALA A 288 -10.23 6.09 6.17
CA ALA A 288 -9.63 6.06 7.50
C ALA A 288 -10.01 4.78 8.26
N THR A 289 -9.08 4.28 9.07
CA THR A 289 -9.31 3.21 10.05
C THR A 289 -9.26 3.75 11.47
N GLU A 290 -9.79 2.97 12.42
CA GLU A 290 -9.75 3.30 13.83
C GLU A 290 -8.32 3.58 14.31
N GLY A 291 -8.13 4.73 14.96
CA GLY A 291 -6.83 5.22 15.41
C GLY A 291 -6.05 6.03 14.37
N MET A 292 -6.63 6.30 13.20
CA MET A 292 -6.00 7.11 12.15
C MET A 292 -6.85 8.31 11.76
N HIS A 293 -6.30 9.52 11.97
CA HIS A 293 -6.98 10.76 11.64
C HIS A 293 -6.59 11.28 10.25
N GLN A 294 -7.50 12.03 9.63
CA GLN A 294 -7.28 12.67 8.33
C GLN A 294 -6.05 13.59 8.33
N LYS A 295 -5.83 14.39 9.40
CA LYS A 295 -4.63 15.22 9.58
C LYS A 295 -3.36 14.38 9.41
N THR A 296 -3.25 13.31 10.19
CA THR A 296 -2.10 12.39 10.16
C THR A 296 -1.93 11.71 8.80
N LEU A 297 -3.01 11.22 8.20
CA LEU A 297 -2.96 10.59 6.87
C LEU A 297 -2.45 11.55 5.81
N ARG A 298 -2.98 12.78 5.78
CA ARG A 298 -2.51 13.82 4.86
C ARG A 298 -1.03 14.12 5.05
N THR A 299 -0.56 14.27 6.28
CA THR A 299 0.86 14.53 6.55
C THR A 299 1.74 13.38 6.05
N ILE A 300 1.35 12.14 6.32
CA ILE A 300 2.10 10.95 5.88
C ILE A 300 2.10 10.85 4.36
N LEU A 301 0.93 10.87 3.72
CA LEU A 301 0.78 10.66 2.29
C LEU A 301 1.37 11.81 1.48
N LYS A 302 1.25 13.04 1.96
CA LYS A 302 1.96 14.16 1.36
C LYS A 302 3.47 13.94 1.38
N ARG A 303 4.04 13.56 2.53
CA ARG A 303 5.47 13.26 2.62
C ARG A 303 5.86 12.14 1.66
N VAL A 304 5.08 11.06 1.63
CA VAL A 304 5.33 9.93 0.74
C VAL A 304 5.35 10.37 -0.73
N VAL A 305 4.37 11.17 -1.14
CA VAL A 305 4.27 11.65 -2.53
C VAL A 305 5.37 12.66 -2.85
N ASP A 306 5.69 13.56 -1.93
CA ASP A 306 6.76 14.55 -2.13
C ASP A 306 8.13 13.86 -2.26
N GLU A 307 8.39 12.81 -1.47
CA GLU A 307 9.68 12.09 -1.44
C GLU A 307 9.82 11.00 -2.50
N TYR A 308 8.76 10.24 -2.81
CA TYR A 308 8.85 8.99 -3.58
C TYR A 308 8.05 8.95 -4.88
N ALA A 309 7.28 9.99 -5.23
CA ALA A 309 6.48 9.95 -6.46
C ALA A 309 7.35 9.82 -7.73
N ASP A 310 8.58 10.33 -7.74
CA ASP A 310 9.49 10.21 -8.89
C ASP A 310 10.16 8.83 -9.01
N GLU A 311 10.10 8.01 -7.96
CA GLU A 311 10.56 6.62 -7.98
C GLU A 311 9.55 5.69 -8.68
N VAL A 312 8.34 6.18 -8.95
CA VAL A 312 7.32 5.42 -9.68
C VAL A 312 7.67 5.42 -11.17
N PRO A 313 7.96 4.24 -11.75
CA PRO A 313 8.25 4.15 -13.18
C PRO A 313 7.02 4.55 -13.98
N ASP A 314 7.23 5.27 -15.08
CA ASP A 314 6.13 5.59 -15.97
C ASP A 314 5.80 4.37 -16.84
N GLY A 315 4.70 3.69 -16.50
CA GLY A 315 4.28 2.46 -17.18
C GLY A 315 3.74 2.70 -18.59
N LEU A 316 3.50 3.95 -18.98
CA LEU A 316 2.97 4.30 -20.30
C LEU A 316 4.07 4.73 -21.27
N PRO A 317 4.12 4.19 -22.49
CA PRO A 317 5.05 4.64 -23.52
C PRO A 317 4.89 6.15 -23.81
N ALA A 318 6.00 6.86 -23.98
CA ALA A 318 6.01 8.31 -24.23
C ALA A 318 5.10 8.73 -25.40
N ALA A 319 5.09 7.96 -26.49
CA ALA A 319 4.21 8.19 -27.64
C ALA A 319 2.72 8.17 -27.29
N LEU A 320 2.31 7.34 -26.33
CA LEU A 320 0.93 7.27 -25.86
C LEU A 320 0.59 8.48 -24.98
N GLN A 321 1.54 8.88 -24.12
CA GLN A 321 1.41 10.07 -23.28
C GLN A 321 1.21 11.34 -24.13
N GLU A 322 2.06 11.52 -25.15
CA GLU A 322 1.96 12.67 -26.07
C GLU A 322 0.65 12.66 -26.84
N ARG A 323 0.28 11.52 -27.44
CA ARG A 323 -0.94 11.38 -28.25
C ARG A 323 -2.21 11.69 -27.45
N LEU A 324 -2.26 11.27 -26.19
CA LEU A 324 -3.42 11.42 -25.31
C LEU A 324 -3.32 12.63 -24.37
N ARG A 325 -2.22 13.39 -24.44
CA ARG A 325 -1.90 14.53 -23.56
C ARG A 325 -1.97 14.16 -22.08
N LEU A 326 -1.41 13.00 -21.75
CA LEU A 326 -1.34 12.49 -20.39
C LEU A 326 -0.06 12.98 -19.72
N MET A 327 -0.16 13.41 -18.46
CA MET A 327 0.99 13.85 -17.67
C MET A 327 1.82 12.66 -17.15
N PRO A 328 3.08 12.87 -16.72
CA PRO A 328 3.87 11.81 -16.08
C PRO A 328 3.21 11.25 -14.83
N ALA A 329 3.46 9.97 -14.51
CA ALA A 329 2.91 9.29 -13.33
C ALA A 329 3.15 10.07 -12.03
N SER A 330 4.38 10.55 -11.81
CA SER A 330 4.75 11.29 -10.61
C SER A 330 3.97 12.60 -10.43
N GLN A 331 3.66 13.29 -11.54
CA GLN A 331 2.84 14.51 -11.52
C GLN A 331 1.38 14.20 -11.22
N ALA A 332 0.86 13.09 -11.74
CA ALA A 332 -0.50 12.66 -11.48
C ALA A 332 -0.70 12.27 -10.00
N LEU A 333 0.25 11.53 -9.41
CA LEU A 333 0.25 11.22 -7.98
C LEU A 333 0.26 12.49 -7.13
N ARG A 334 1.16 13.45 -7.44
CA ARG A 334 1.17 14.76 -6.77
C ARG A 334 -0.15 15.51 -6.93
N GLY A 335 -0.70 15.55 -8.14
CA GLY A 335 -1.95 16.24 -8.44
C GLY A 335 -3.16 15.64 -7.72
N ALA A 336 -3.18 14.32 -7.50
CA ALA A 336 -4.22 13.66 -6.73
C ALA A 336 -4.04 13.89 -5.21
N HIS A 337 -2.84 13.71 -4.67
CA HIS A 337 -2.64 13.80 -3.21
C HIS A 337 -2.43 15.23 -2.69
N SER A 338 -2.01 16.16 -3.54
CA SER A 338 -1.76 17.57 -3.21
C SER A 338 -2.19 18.46 -4.38
N PRO A 339 -3.51 18.61 -4.62
CA PRO A 339 -4.00 19.45 -5.70
C PRO A 339 -3.46 20.88 -5.60
N SER A 340 -3.07 21.44 -6.74
CA SER A 340 -2.59 22.82 -6.80
C SER A 340 -3.75 23.81 -6.52
N PRO A 341 -3.44 25.02 -6.02
CA PRO A 341 -4.44 26.08 -5.92
C PRO A 341 -5.12 26.35 -7.26
N GLY A 342 -6.44 26.56 -7.25
CA GLY A 342 -7.23 26.88 -8.46
C GLY A 342 -7.66 25.66 -9.28
N VAL A 343 -7.30 24.43 -8.89
CA VAL A 343 -7.91 23.23 -9.46
C VAL A 343 -9.40 23.19 -9.11
N ASP A 344 -10.22 22.83 -10.07
CA ASP A 344 -11.66 22.66 -9.88
C ASP A 344 -11.97 21.52 -8.91
N LEU A 345 -12.67 21.85 -7.82
CA LEU A 345 -13.10 20.91 -6.79
C LEU A 345 -14.07 19.86 -7.35
N GLU A 346 -14.94 20.24 -8.28
CA GLU A 346 -15.89 19.33 -8.89
C GLU A 346 -15.16 18.30 -9.77
N ALA A 347 -14.20 18.74 -10.58
CA ALA A 347 -13.33 17.85 -11.34
C ALA A 347 -12.54 16.86 -10.46
N LEU A 348 -12.11 17.28 -9.28
CA LEU A 348 -11.45 16.39 -8.31
C LEU A 348 -12.42 15.35 -7.73
N ASN A 349 -13.61 15.78 -7.31
CA ASN A 349 -14.62 14.92 -6.69
C ASN A 349 -15.35 13.99 -7.68
N THR A 350 -15.34 14.33 -8.97
CA THR A 350 -15.84 13.46 -10.07
C THR A 350 -14.73 12.61 -10.70
N TRP A 351 -13.51 12.68 -10.16
CA TRP A 351 -12.31 12.01 -10.68
C TRP A 351 -12.03 12.31 -12.17
N SER A 352 -12.39 13.49 -12.65
CA SER A 352 -12.21 13.93 -14.03
C SER A 352 -11.01 14.88 -14.22
N SER A 353 -10.32 15.24 -13.14
CA SER A 353 -9.10 16.08 -13.22
C SER A 353 -8.00 15.38 -14.05
N PRO A 354 -7.05 16.14 -14.65
CA PRO A 354 -5.98 15.57 -15.46
C PRO A 354 -5.14 14.50 -14.75
N ALA A 355 -4.93 14.66 -13.44
CA ALA A 355 -4.26 13.68 -12.59
C ALA A 355 -5.05 12.36 -12.51
N HIS A 356 -6.35 12.42 -12.19
CA HIS A 356 -7.19 11.22 -12.14
C HIS A 356 -7.30 10.55 -13.50
N ARG A 357 -7.49 11.34 -14.58
CA ARG A 357 -7.54 10.80 -15.94
C ARG A 357 -6.27 10.02 -16.30
N ARG A 358 -5.08 10.51 -15.92
CA ARG A 358 -3.81 9.80 -16.13
C ARG A 358 -3.74 8.49 -15.36
N LEU A 359 -4.12 8.48 -14.08
CA LEU A 359 -4.05 7.30 -13.21
C LEU A 359 -5.07 6.24 -13.64
N ILE A 360 -6.32 6.65 -13.87
CA ILE A 360 -7.40 5.77 -14.35
C ILE A 360 -7.02 5.15 -15.70
N PHE A 361 -6.51 5.96 -16.63
CA PHE A 361 -6.11 5.45 -17.93
C PHE A 361 -5.01 4.39 -17.83
N GLU A 362 -3.99 4.60 -16.99
CA GLU A 362 -2.91 3.63 -16.81
C GLU A 362 -3.40 2.33 -16.19
N GLU A 363 -4.27 2.39 -15.20
CA GLU A 363 -4.87 1.19 -14.60
C GLU A 363 -5.63 0.36 -15.65
N PHE A 364 -6.50 1.00 -16.44
CA PHE A 364 -7.19 0.31 -17.53
C PHE A 364 -6.24 -0.19 -18.62
N PHE A 365 -5.23 0.60 -18.98
CA PHE A 365 -4.24 0.21 -19.99
C PHE A 365 -3.46 -1.04 -19.56
N LEU A 366 -2.99 -1.09 -18.31
CA LEU A 366 -2.27 -2.23 -17.77
C LEU A 366 -3.16 -3.48 -17.69
N LEU A 367 -4.44 -3.31 -17.33
CA LEU A 367 -5.42 -4.40 -17.34
C LEU A 367 -5.63 -4.96 -18.76
N GLU A 368 -5.92 -4.09 -19.72
CA GLU A 368 -6.13 -4.47 -21.13
C GLU A 368 -4.88 -5.08 -21.75
N LEU A 369 -3.69 -4.56 -21.41
CA LEU A 369 -2.41 -5.13 -21.84
C LEU A 369 -2.23 -6.54 -21.30
N GLY A 370 -2.53 -6.76 -20.02
CA GLY A 370 -2.49 -8.10 -19.41
C GLY A 370 -3.45 -9.08 -20.09
N LEU A 371 -4.67 -8.66 -20.39
CA LEU A 371 -5.65 -9.45 -21.13
C LEU A 371 -5.18 -9.76 -22.55
N ALA A 372 -4.62 -8.78 -23.26
CA ALA A 372 -4.12 -8.94 -24.62
C ALA A 372 -2.91 -9.89 -24.67
N LEU A 373 -1.98 -9.80 -23.72
CA LEU A 373 -0.85 -10.73 -23.61
C LEU A 373 -1.34 -12.15 -23.34
N ARG A 374 -2.26 -12.33 -22.39
CA ARG A 374 -2.85 -13.64 -22.10
C ARG A 374 -3.59 -14.23 -23.30
N HIS A 375 -4.40 -13.42 -23.98
CA HIS A 375 -5.10 -13.85 -25.19
C HIS A 375 -4.10 -14.27 -26.26
N ARG A 376 -3.07 -13.45 -26.51
CA ARG A 376 -2.01 -13.78 -27.48
C ARG A 376 -1.34 -15.11 -27.15
N ASP A 377 -0.97 -15.33 -25.90
CA ASP A 377 -0.28 -16.56 -25.50
C ASP A 377 -1.21 -17.78 -25.68
N THR A 378 -2.51 -17.65 -25.37
CA THR A 378 -3.50 -18.72 -25.63
C THR A 378 -3.72 -18.96 -27.13
N THR A 379 -3.82 -17.92 -27.95
CA THR A 379 -4.06 -18.03 -29.40
C THR A 379 -2.82 -18.49 -30.18
N LEU A 380 -1.61 -18.16 -29.72
CA LEU A 380 -0.37 -18.56 -30.41
C LEU A 380 0.08 -19.98 -30.04
N GLU A 381 -0.17 -20.45 -28.82
CA GLU A 381 0.25 -21.78 -28.37
C GLU A 381 -0.75 -22.88 -28.73
N GLU A 382 -2.05 -22.57 -28.82
CA GLU A 382 -3.09 -23.54 -29.15
C GLU A 382 -3.82 -23.13 -30.44
N ARG A 383 -3.57 -23.85 -31.55
CA ARG A 383 -4.39 -23.72 -32.75
C ARG A 383 -5.81 -24.21 -32.44
N GLY A 384 -6.75 -23.28 -32.40
CA GLY A 384 -8.17 -23.52 -32.25
C GLY A 384 -8.70 -24.45 -33.34
N THR A 385 -9.54 -25.41 -32.94
CA THR A 385 -10.19 -26.33 -33.87
C THR A 385 -11.42 -25.66 -34.47
N ALA A 386 -11.37 -25.39 -35.77
CA ALA A 386 -12.52 -24.86 -36.49
C ALA A 386 -13.60 -25.94 -36.66
N TYR A 387 -14.81 -25.67 -36.16
CA TYR A 387 -15.96 -26.56 -36.32
C TYR A 387 -16.82 -26.09 -37.49
N ARG A 388 -16.79 -26.85 -38.59
CA ARG A 388 -17.65 -26.62 -39.76
C ARG A 388 -18.76 -27.65 -39.81
N GLY A 389 -19.77 -27.46 -38.96
CA GLY A 389 -20.99 -28.27 -38.99
C GLY A 389 -21.90 -27.93 -40.16
N THR A 390 -22.71 -28.89 -40.61
CA THR A 390 -23.70 -28.72 -41.70
C THR A 390 -24.99 -28.00 -41.26
N GLY A 391 -25.15 -27.74 -39.95
CA GLY A 391 -26.35 -27.11 -39.38
C GLY A 391 -27.53 -28.06 -39.15
N GLU A 392 -27.42 -29.35 -39.51
CA GLU A 392 -28.54 -30.30 -39.49
C GLU A 392 -29.12 -30.54 -38.08
N LEU A 393 -28.26 -30.69 -37.07
CA LEU A 393 -28.70 -30.86 -35.68
C LEU A 393 -29.40 -29.60 -35.14
N VAL A 394 -28.93 -28.42 -35.54
CA VAL A 394 -29.53 -27.12 -35.17
C VAL A 394 -30.93 -27.00 -35.77
N SER A 395 -31.10 -27.37 -37.04
CA SER A 395 -32.41 -27.39 -37.71
C SER A 395 -33.37 -28.40 -37.07
N ARG A 396 -32.90 -29.60 -36.72
CA ARG A 396 -33.71 -30.60 -36.01
C ARG A 396 -34.13 -30.14 -34.62
N LEU A 397 -33.26 -29.44 -33.90
CA LEU A 397 -33.58 -28.88 -32.58
C LEU A 397 -34.61 -27.75 -32.72
N ARG A 398 -34.42 -26.82 -33.65
CA ARG A 398 -35.36 -25.72 -33.92
C ARG A 398 -36.77 -26.24 -34.22
N ALA A 399 -36.88 -27.32 -35.01
CA ALA A 399 -38.17 -27.93 -35.34
C ALA A 399 -38.89 -28.60 -34.13
N ARG A 400 -38.18 -28.90 -33.04
CA ARG A 400 -38.75 -29.49 -31.81
C ARG A 400 -39.12 -28.47 -30.74
N LEU A 401 -38.71 -27.22 -30.89
CA LEU A 401 -39.04 -26.17 -29.94
C LEU A 401 -40.50 -25.75 -30.13
N SER A 402 -41.23 -25.57 -29.03
CA SER A 402 -42.62 -25.09 -29.02
C SER A 402 -42.74 -23.57 -29.23
N PHE A 403 -41.63 -22.89 -29.50
CA PHE A 403 -41.55 -21.44 -29.62
C PHE A 403 -40.52 -21.05 -30.69
N GLN A 404 -40.66 -19.85 -31.24
CA GLN A 404 -39.67 -19.25 -32.13
C GLN A 404 -38.61 -18.52 -31.31
N LEU A 405 -37.36 -18.59 -31.76
CA LEU A 405 -36.28 -17.82 -31.14
C LEU A 405 -36.51 -16.32 -31.35
N THR A 406 -36.10 -15.53 -30.38
CA THR A 406 -36.10 -14.07 -30.53
C THR A 406 -34.98 -13.63 -31.45
N SER A 407 -35.09 -12.44 -32.05
CA SER A 407 -34.03 -11.85 -32.87
C SER A 407 -32.69 -11.74 -32.14
N ALA A 408 -32.73 -11.47 -30.82
CA ALA A 408 -31.53 -11.45 -29.99
C ALA A 408 -30.89 -12.84 -29.84
N GLN A 409 -31.70 -13.89 -29.68
CA GLN A 409 -31.22 -15.27 -29.60
C GLN A 409 -30.65 -15.76 -30.95
N GLU A 410 -31.29 -15.38 -32.07
CA GLU A 410 -30.78 -15.71 -33.40
C GLU A 410 -29.42 -15.05 -33.67
N ARG A 411 -29.28 -13.75 -33.33
CA ARG A 411 -28.00 -13.03 -33.45
C ARG A 411 -26.88 -13.67 -32.64
N VAL A 412 -27.14 -14.01 -31.37
CA VAL A 412 -26.13 -14.63 -30.50
C VAL A 412 -25.72 -16.01 -31.01
N LEU A 413 -26.66 -16.81 -31.54
CA LEU A 413 -26.32 -18.11 -32.14
C LEU A 413 -25.44 -17.94 -33.38
N GLU A 414 -25.70 -16.93 -34.21
CA GLU A 414 -24.88 -16.64 -35.37
C GLU A 414 -23.47 -16.18 -34.97
N GLU A 415 -23.34 -15.32 -33.96
CA GLU A 415 -22.05 -14.93 -33.38
C GLU A 415 -21.26 -16.15 -32.88
N ILE A 416 -21.90 -17.07 -32.14
CA ILE A 416 -21.26 -18.31 -31.66
C ILE A 416 -20.81 -19.19 -32.83
N PHE A 417 -21.66 -19.41 -33.84
CA PHE A 417 -21.29 -20.24 -34.98
C PHE A 417 -20.14 -19.64 -35.78
N GLU A 418 -20.11 -18.31 -35.92
CA GLU A 418 -19.03 -17.64 -36.62
C GLU A 418 -17.72 -17.73 -35.86
N ASP A 419 -17.75 -17.58 -34.53
CA ASP A 419 -16.59 -17.75 -33.66
C ASP A 419 -16.05 -19.19 -33.71
N MET A 420 -16.92 -20.19 -33.60
CA MET A 420 -16.55 -21.61 -33.69
C MET A 420 -15.99 -22.04 -35.06
N ARG A 421 -16.29 -21.31 -36.13
CA ARG A 421 -15.77 -21.60 -37.49
C ARG A 421 -14.36 -21.06 -37.71
N ARG A 422 -13.90 -20.14 -36.87
CA ARG A 422 -12.56 -19.58 -36.95
C ARG A 422 -11.57 -20.58 -36.35
N SER A 423 -10.46 -20.80 -37.05
CA SER A 423 -9.27 -21.39 -36.44
C SER A 423 -8.54 -20.26 -35.77
N HIS A 424 -8.74 -20.08 -34.47
CA HIS A 424 -7.97 -19.11 -33.69
C HIS A 424 -6.54 -19.59 -33.51
#